data_AF-Q8DXI4-F1
#
_entry.id   AF-Q8DXI4-F1
#
_cell.length_a   1.000
_cell.length_b   1.000
_cell.length_c   1.000
_cell.angle_alpha   90.00
_cell.angle_beta   90.00
_cell.angle_gamma   90.00
#
_symmetry.space_group_name_H-M   'P 1'
#
loop_
_entity.id
_entity.type
_entity.pdbx_description
1 polymer ?
#
loop_
_entity_poly.entity_id
_entity_poly.type
_entity_poly.pdbx_seq_one_letter_code
_entity_poly.pdbx_strand_id
1 'polypeptide(L)'
;MKNLNWEEFFNNLKAFASAIIITVFVFGFNYLFYDIGYQKGHQEADRVIIYVADNAGAEMFGKITDKEIIEGRHTVTAGAYGKFLVTEEQYNEITVGDDIPDYLKGRGN
;
A
#
# COMPACT_ATOMS: atom_id res chain seq x y z
N MET A 1 -55.30 -17.73 33.56
CA MET A 1 -54.29 -17.58 32.49
C MET A 1 -54.44 -16.19 31.93
N LYS A 2 -53.41 -15.32 32.01
CA LYS A 2 -53.51 -13.95 31.49
C LYS A 2 -53.70 -14.02 29.97
N ASN A 3 -54.67 -13.26 29.47
CA ASN A 3 -55.02 -13.18 28.06
C ASN A 3 -53.82 -12.53 27.36
N LEU A 4 -53.09 -13.28 26.54
CA LEU A 4 -51.94 -12.75 25.81
C LEU A 4 -52.44 -11.81 24.71
N ASN A 5 -51.95 -10.57 24.70
CA ASN A 5 -52.24 -9.62 23.63
C ASN A 5 -51.36 -9.93 22.41
N TRP A 6 -51.93 -10.66 21.46
CA TRP A 6 -51.22 -11.16 20.28
C TRP A 6 -50.75 -10.04 19.34
N GLU A 7 -51.49 -8.94 19.22
CA GLU A 7 -51.04 -7.82 18.39
C GLU A 7 -49.78 -7.16 18.97
N GLU A 8 -49.78 -6.95 20.29
CA GLU A 8 -48.64 -6.39 21.01
C GLU A 8 -47.42 -7.32 20.95
N PHE A 9 -47.64 -8.63 21.05
CA PHE A 9 -46.59 -9.63 20.87
C PHE A 9 -45.92 -9.55 19.49
N PHE A 10 -46.70 -9.52 18.41
CA PHE A 10 -46.14 -9.44 17.05
C PHE A 10 -45.49 -8.09 16.75
N ASN A 11 -46.02 -6.99 17.30
CA ASN A 11 -45.44 -5.66 17.14
C ASN A 11 -44.08 -5.57 17.84
N ASN A 12 -43.97 -6.09 19.07
CA ASN A 12 -42.69 -6.18 19.77
C ASN A 12 -41.70 -7.07 19.02
N LEU A 13 -42.14 -8.23 18.53
CA LEU A 13 -41.28 -9.14 17.76
C LEU A 13 -40.70 -8.47 16.50
N LYS A 14 -41.50 -7.70 15.76
CA LYS A 14 -41.05 -6.93 14.60
C LYS A 14 -40.04 -5.85 14.99
N ALA A 15 -40.27 -5.16 16.11
CA ALA A 15 -39.35 -4.13 16.60
C ALA A 15 -38.00 -4.73 17.05
N PHE A 16 -37.99 -5.90 17.68
CA PHE A 16 -36.76 -6.61 18.02
C PHE A 16 -36.02 -7.08 16.76
N ALA A 17 -36.73 -7.64 15.78
CA ALA A 17 -36.12 -8.08 14.53
C ALA A 17 -35.51 -6.91 13.75
N SER A 18 -36.20 -5.76 13.68
CA SER A 18 -35.66 -4.57 13.00
C SER A 18 -34.43 -4.00 13.72
N ALA A 19 -34.42 -3.99 15.06
CA ALA A 19 -33.26 -3.57 15.84
C ALA A 19 -32.02 -4.44 15.57
N ILE A 20 -32.19 -5.76 15.43
CA ILE A 20 -31.09 -6.68 15.09
C ILE A 20 -30.57 -6.37 13.69
N ILE A 21 -31.44 -6.18 12.70
CA ILE A 21 -31.04 -5.85 11.32
C ILE A 21 -30.24 -4.56 11.29
N ILE A 22 -30.72 -3.51 11.97
CA ILE A 22 -30.01 -2.22 12.05
C ILE A 22 -28.65 -2.40 12.70
N THR A 23 -28.58 -3.18 13.78
CA THR A 23 -27.33 -3.44 14.50
C THR A 23 -26.32 -4.14 13.59
N VAL A 24 -26.72 -5.20 12.89
CA VAL A 24 -25.86 -5.91 11.94
C VAL A 24 -25.43 -4.99 10.80
N PHE A 25 -26.33 -4.16 10.29
CA PHE A 25 -25.99 -3.20 9.24
C PHE A 25 -24.96 -2.18 9.71
N VAL A 26 -25.12 -1.61 10.90
CA VAL A 26 -24.17 -0.65 11.49
C VAL A 26 -22.80 -1.30 11.68
N PHE A 27 -22.73 -2.49 12.28
CA PHE A 27 -21.45 -3.16 12.50
C PHE A 27 -20.81 -3.63 11.19
N GLY A 28 -21.58 -4.22 10.28
CA GLY A 28 -21.08 -4.66 8.98
C GLY A 28 -20.59 -3.51 8.11
N PHE A 29 -21.30 -2.38 8.12
CA PHE A 29 -20.89 -1.16 7.43
C PHE A 29 -19.62 -0.58 8.05
N ASN A 30 -19.54 -0.45 9.38
CA ASN A 30 -18.32 0.03 10.04
C ASN A 30 -17.09 -0.85 9.71
N TYR A 31 -17.25 -2.18 9.69
CA TYR A 31 -16.18 -3.10 9.32
C TYR A 31 -15.71 -2.92 7.87
N LEU A 32 -16.65 -2.79 6.93
CA LEU A 32 -16.32 -2.58 5.51
C LEU A 32 -15.56 -1.26 5.29
N PHE A 33 -15.97 -0.18 5.97
CA PHE A 33 -15.30 1.11 5.86
C PHE A 33 -13.92 1.12 6.53
N TYR A 34 -13.75 0.35 7.60
CA TYR A 34 -12.44 0.16 8.21
C TYR A 34 -11.46 -0.51 7.24
N ASP A 35 -11.86 -1.59 6.57
CA ASP A 35 -11.00 -2.27 5.59
C ASP A 35 -10.70 -1.38 4.37
N ILE A 36 -11.72 -0.73 3.79
CA ILE A 36 -11.52 0.22 2.67
C ILE A 36 -10.58 1.37 3.07
N GLY A 37 -10.72 1.91 4.28
CA GLY A 37 -9.86 2.97 4.79
C GLY A 37 -8.42 2.48 5.02
N TYR A 38 -8.26 1.29 5.60
CA TYR A 38 -6.96 0.68 5.85
C TYR A 38 -6.19 0.39 4.56
N GLN A 39 -6.86 -0.19 3.55
CA GLN A 39 -6.28 -0.49 2.25
C GLN A 39 -5.88 0.78 1.49
N LYS A 40 -6.73 1.81 1.49
CA LYS A 40 -6.38 3.10 0.88
C LYS A 40 -5.17 3.74 1.57
N GLY A 41 -5.12 3.73 2.90
CA GLY A 41 -3.98 4.29 3.65
C GLY A 41 -2.64 3.64 3.29
N HIS A 42 -2.60 2.31 3.17
CA HIS A 42 -1.39 1.60 2.73
C HIS A 42 -1.02 1.95 1.28
N GLN A 43 -1.98 1.96 0.36
CA GLN A 43 -1.71 2.31 -1.03
C GLN A 43 -1.14 3.73 -1.19
N GLU A 44 -1.58 4.68 -0.36
CA GLU A 44 -1.04 6.04 -0.39
C GLU A 44 0.36 6.15 0.20
N ALA A 45 0.66 5.38 1.24
CA ALA A 45 2.00 5.28 1.83
C ALA A 45 3.01 4.60 0.89
N ASP A 46 2.56 3.59 0.14
CA ASP A 46 3.38 2.82 -0.80
C ASP A 46 3.65 3.55 -2.13
N ARG A 47 3.11 4.75 -2.35
CA ARG A 47 3.37 5.55 -3.57
C ARG A 47 4.81 6.05 -3.55
N VAL A 48 5.64 5.49 -4.43
CA VAL A 48 6.99 6.01 -4.71
C VAL A 48 6.86 7.34 -5.44
N ILE A 49 7.19 8.44 -4.75
CA ILE A 49 7.36 9.75 -5.40
C ILE A 49 8.73 9.76 -6.06
N ILE A 50 8.76 9.62 -7.38
CA ILE A 50 9.99 9.74 -8.17
C ILE A 50 10.26 11.22 -8.40
N TYR A 51 11.19 11.79 -7.62
CA TYR A 51 11.76 13.09 -7.93
C TYR A 51 12.77 12.92 -9.07
N VAL A 52 12.36 13.30 -10.28
CA VAL A 52 13.29 13.40 -11.40
C VAL A 52 14.18 14.62 -11.14
N ALA A 53 15.37 14.39 -10.59
CA ALA A 53 16.40 15.42 -10.55
C ALA A 53 16.78 15.75 -12.02
N ASP A 54 16.72 17.04 -12.38
CA ASP A 54 17.19 17.50 -13.69
C ASP A 54 18.73 17.53 -13.69
N ASN A 55 19.35 16.34 -13.71
CA ASN A 55 20.79 16.17 -13.86
C ASN A 55 21.17 16.35 -15.34
N ALA A 56 20.70 17.45 -15.97
CA ALA A 56 21.02 17.78 -17.34
C ALA A 56 22.54 17.97 -17.48
N GLY A 57 23.23 16.93 -17.98
CA GLY A 57 24.64 16.98 -18.34
C GLY A 57 25.63 16.29 -17.38
N ALA A 58 25.18 15.58 -16.34
CA ALA A 58 26.08 14.82 -15.47
C ALA A 58 25.90 13.31 -15.69
N GLU A 59 26.86 12.68 -16.37
CA GLU A 59 27.00 11.22 -16.34
C GLU A 59 27.20 10.77 -14.88
N MET A 60 26.43 9.77 -14.44
CA MET A 60 26.62 9.21 -13.10
C MET A 60 27.90 8.37 -13.08
N PHE A 61 28.91 8.88 -12.39
CA PHE A 61 30.17 8.17 -12.12
C PHE A 61 30.20 7.65 -10.69
N GLY A 62 30.62 6.40 -10.51
CA GLY A 62 30.79 5.80 -9.20
C GLY A 62 30.39 4.33 -9.18
N LYS A 63 30.18 3.83 -7.97
CA LYS A 63 29.88 2.43 -7.68
C LYS A 63 28.59 2.28 -6.90
N ILE A 64 27.98 1.10 -7.00
CA ILE A 64 26.88 0.69 -6.14
C ILE A 64 27.42 0.51 -4.72
N THR A 65 26.81 1.18 -3.75
CA THR A 65 27.27 1.20 -2.37
C THR A 65 26.42 0.33 -1.45
N ASP A 66 25.17 0.04 -1.84
CA ASP A 66 24.25 -0.75 -1.03
C ASP A 66 23.14 -1.40 -1.87
N LYS A 67 22.53 -2.45 -1.33
CA LYS A 67 21.40 -3.18 -1.92
C LYS A 67 20.40 -3.55 -0.83
N GLU A 68 19.13 -3.23 -1.05
CA GLU A 68 18.09 -3.44 -0.06
C GLU A 68 16.76 -3.84 -0.73
N ILE A 69 15.99 -4.71 -0.06
CA ILE A 69 14.60 -4.99 -0.42
C ILE A 69 13.71 -4.27 0.59
N ILE A 70 12.96 -3.28 0.13
CA ILE A 70 12.05 -2.48 0.94
C ILE A 70 10.64 -2.85 0.53
N GLU A 71 9.86 -3.42 1.45
CA GLU A 71 8.45 -3.78 1.20
C GLU A 71 8.26 -4.65 -0.06
N GLY A 72 9.19 -5.59 -0.29
CA GLY A 72 9.17 -6.48 -1.45
C GLY A 72 9.65 -5.85 -2.77
N ARG A 73 10.13 -4.61 -2.74
CA ARG A 73 10.69 -3.90 -3.91
C ARG A 73 12.21 -3.90 -3.86
N HIS A 74 12.82 -4.29 -4.97
CA HIS A 74 14.27 -4.39 -5.09
C HIS A 74 14.90 -3.03 -5.35
N THR A 75 15.83 -2.60 -4.49
CA THR A 75 16.46 -1.29 -4.58
C THR A 75 17.98 -1.37 -4.50
N VAL A 76 18.67 -0.48 -5.22
CA VAL A 76 20.13 -0.36 -5.17
C VAL A 76 20.51 1.09 -4.90
N THR A 77 21.58 1.32 -4.15
CA THR A 77 22.06 2.67 -3.84
C THR A 77 23.31 2.97 -4.66
N ALA A 78 23.26 4.02 -5.47
CA ALA A 78 24.39 4.55 -6.20
C ALA A 78 24.98 5.75 -5.45
N GLY A 79 25.82 5.48 -4.43
CA GLY A 79 26.63 6.48 -3.72
C GLY A 79 25.98 7.86 -3.55
N ALA A 80 26.56 8.87 -4.21
CA ALA A 80 26.13 10.27 -4.13
C ALA A 80 24.79 10.59 -4.83
N TYR A 81 24.25 9.66 -5.62
CA TYR A 81 23.04 9.86 -6.43
C TYR A 81 21.77 9.30 -5.79
N GLY A 82 21.90 8.52 -4.71
CA GLY A 82 20.78 8.00 -3.94
C GLY A 82 20.34 6.59 -4.34
N LYS A 83 19.09 6.26 -4.02
CA LYS A 83 18.52 4.91 -4.12
C LYS A 83 17.60 4.78 -5.33
N PHE A 84 17.78 3.71 -6.09
CA PHE A 84 17.10 3.41 -7.33
C PHE A 84 16.27 2.14 -7.18
N LEU A 85 15.04 2.17 -7.70
CA LEU A 85 14.22 0.98 -7.86
C LEU A 85 14.67 0.22 -9.11
N VAL A 86 14.84 -1.09 -8.98
CA VAL A 86 15.26 -1.98 -10.06
C VAL A 86 14.35 -3.21 -10.12
N THR A 87 14.40 -3.95 -11.22
CA THR A 87 13.75 -5.27 -11.29
C THR A 87 14.50 -6.27 -10.41
N GLU A 88 13.84 -7.38 -10.05
CA GLU A 88 14.50 -8.47 -9.31
C GLU A 88 15.68 -9.05 -10.09
N GLU A 89 15.55 -9.19 -11.41
CA GLU A 89 16.61 -9.65 -12.31
C GLU A 89 17.83 -8.72 -12.23
N GLN A 90 17.62 -7.42 -12.43
CA GLN A 90 18.68 -6.40 -12.31
C GLN A 90 19.30 -6.37 -10.92
N TYR A 91 18.48 -6.51 -9.87
CA TYR A 91 18.97 -6.59 -8.50
C TYR A 91 19.89 -7.79 -8.34
N ASN A 92 19.55 -8.97 -8.84
CA ASN A 92 20.38 -10.15 -8.71
C ASN A 92 21.68 -10.07 -9.53
N GLU A 93 21.67 -9.34 -10.64
CA GLU A 93 22.84 -9.10 -11.48
C GLU A 93 23.84 -8.10 -10.85
N ILE A 94 23.36 -7.07 -10.16
CA ILE A 94 24.21 -6.03 -9.56
C ILE A 94 24.84 -6.51 -8.24
N THR A 95 26.12 -6.24 -8.02
CA THR A 95 26.81 -6.41 -6.74
C THR A 95 27.27 -5.07 -6.15
N VAL A 96 27.33 -4.97 -4.82
CA VAL A 96 27.93 -3.81 -4.14
C VAL A 96 29.41 -3.71 -4.52
N GLY A 97 29.84 -2.55 -5.00
CA GLY A 97 31.17 -2.30 -5.55
C GLY A 97 31.23 -2.30 -7.09
N ASP A 98 30.18 -2.75 -7.76
CA ASP A 98 30.09 -2.67 -9.23
C ASP A 98 29.96 -1.22 -9.67
N ASP A 99 30.45 -0.92 -10.87
CA ASP A 99 30.22 0.38 -11.48
C ASP A 99 28.72 0.57 -11.75
N ILE A 100 28.26 1.83 -11.67
CA ILE A 100 26.85 2.14 -11.93
C ILE A 100 26.47 1.65 -13.35
N PRO A 101 25.43 0.80 -13.50
CA PRO A 101 25.00 0.32 -14.81
C PRO A 101 24.41 1.44 -15.68
N ASP A 102 24.59 1.34 -17.00
CA ASP A 102 24.17 2.40 -17.93
C ASP A 102 22.66 2.68 -17.93
N TYR A 103 21.84 1.66 -17.66
CA TYR A 103 20.39 1.84 -17.53
C TYR A 103 19.97 2.64 -16.29
N LEU A 104 20.86 2.83 -15.30
CA LEU A 104 20.66 3.77 -14.18
C LEU A 104 21.20 5.16 -14.49
N LYS A 105 22.10 5.31 -15.47
CA LYS A 105 22.72 6.60 -15.85
C LYS A 105 21.84 7.45 -16.76
N GLY A 106 20.89 6.84 -17.47
CA GLY A 106 20.07 7.50 -18.47
C GLY A 106 18.71 7.97 -17.95
N ARG A 107 18.18 9.04 -18.56
CA ARG A 107 16.75 9.40 -18.49
C ARG A 107 15.97 8.22 -19.09
N GLY A 108 14.96 7.72 -18.38
CA GLY A 108 13.95 6.88 -19.03
C GLY A 108 13.32 7.69 -20.16
N ASN A 109 13.31 7.14 -21.38
CA ASN A 109 12.59 7.75 -22.51
C ASN A 109 11.08 7.75 -22.25
#